data_AF-A0A1F6CXJ1-F1
#
_entry.id   AF-A0A1F6CXJ1-F1
#
_cell.length_a   1.000
_cell.length_b   1.000
_cell.length_c   1.000
_cell.angle_alpha   90.00
_cell.angle_beta   90.00
_cell.angle_gamma   90.00
#
_symmetry.space_group_name_H-M   'P 1'
#
loop_
_entity.id
_entity.type
_entity.pdbx_description
1 polymer ?
#
loop_
_entity_poly.entity_id
_entity_poly.type
_entity_poly.pdbx_seq_one_letter_code
_entity_poly.pdbx_strand_id
1 'polypeptide(L)'
;MNAIQRICITFYAVCTVLWAALFFQDITSGFYNYLYSFLFGLIPLFGGIVAMLRSDIWGRFKSAVGKAVFFTGLGVFCWGVGELIWSYYNLVLNVAAPYPSLADIGFAPSIFFYSLGAYYLSKAAGAQFGLRHPLAKVFVAVTPLVVFAFSWWMLIMVARGGVLVPEGEPLLKAILDIMYPLGDFVGLAIAIIVSGLSFRYLGGRYMWDIIAIFLGLFFMYVGDTIFSYTTTVGTFYNGQFGDLMLSTGTFLLTYGALGFSTVKVGFENIQALGAVTTERIKTVLDNVVAKIIKEQELVIGPLAWAEAQKVQGLHIDKQRGEVGISNGDPKAVVDRLVAQYERLFGKASQEVCKEAAAPLIASLSPADVPSSLRTA
;
A
#
# COMPACT_ATOMS: atom_id res chain seq x y z
N MET A 1 5.19 -5.38 -14.27
CA MET A 1 6.35 -5.11 -13.41
C MET A 1 7.27 -4.12 -14.13
N ASN A 2 7.72 -3.07 -13.46
CA ASN A 2 8.65 -2.08 -14.04
C ASN A 2 10.13 -2.45 -13.80
N ALA A 3 11.06 -1.67 -14.36
CA ALA A 3 12.50 -1.94 -14.25
C ALA A 3 13.00 -1.89 -12.79
N ILE A 4 12.51 -0.94 -12.00
CA ILE A 4 12.95 -0.77 -10.60
C ILE A 4 12.49 -1.95 -9.74
N GLN A 5 11.25 -2.41 -9.93
CA GLN A 5 10.74 -3.63 -9.29
C GLN A 5 11.59 -4.87 -9.59
N ARG A 6 12.11 -5.01 -10.83
CA ARG A 6 13.04 -6.11 -11.20
C ARG A 6 14.37 -6.02 -10.46
N ILE A 7 14.91 -4.81 -10.33
CA ILE A 7 16.15 -4.57 -9.57
C ILE A 7 15.92 -4.95 -8.09
N CYS A 8 14.81 -4.51 -7.49
CA CYS A 8 14.46 -4.85 -6.11
C CYS A 8 14.32 -6.37 -5.90
N ILE A 9 13.66 -7.10 -6.80
CA ILE A 9 13.55 -8.56 -6.70
C ILE A 9 14.92 -9.22 -6.77
N THR A 10 15.75 -8.79 -7.72
CA THR A 10 17.08 -9.39 -7.92
C THR A 10 17.96 -9.17 -6.69
N PHE A 11 17.96 -7.95 -6.17
CA PHE A 11 18.72 -7.61 -4.97
C PHE A 11 18.19 -8.33 -3.73
N TYR A 12 16.88 -8.41 -3.55
CA TYR A 12 16.25 -9.19 -2.47
C TYR A 12 16.66 -10.66 -2.55
N ALA A 13 16.62 -11.28 -3.74
CA ALA A 13 17.03 -12.67 -3.92
C ALA A 13 18.50 -12.90 -3.52
N VAL A 14 19.40 -11.96 -3.83
CA VAL A 14 20.80 -12.02 -3.39
C VAL A 14 20.90 -11.96 -1.87
N CYS A 15 20.19 -11.03 -1.21
CA CYS A 15 20.15 -10.96 0.25
C CYS A 15 19.58 -12.23 0.88
N THR A 16 18.53 -12.83 0.30
CA THR A 16 17.94 -14.09 0.80
C THR A 16 18.92 -15.26 0.66
N VAL A 17 19.70 -15.32 -0.41
CA VAL A 17 20.75 -16.35 -0.57
C VAL A 17 21.84 -16.17 0.48
N LEU A 18 22.28 -14.93 0.73
CA LEU A 18 23.24 -14.64 1.81
C LEU A 18 22.67 -15.04 3.18
N TRP A 19 21.43 -14.65 3.48
CA TRP A 19 20.73 -15.05 4.71
C TRP A 19 20.69 -16.57 4.87
N ALA A 20 20.29 -17.29 3.83
CA ALA A 20 20.18 -18.75 3.86
C ALA A 20 21.55 -19.39 4.13
N ALA A 21 22.61 -18.88 3.50
CA ALA A 21 23.97 -19.35 3.72
C ALA A 21 24.42 -19.16 5.18
N LEU A 22 24.07 -18.03 5.81
CA LEU A 22 24.37 -17.77 7.22
C LEU A 22 23.54 -18.66 8.15
N PHE A 23 22.23 -18.73 7.91
CA PHE A 23 21.28 -19.43 8.76
C PHE A 23 21.49 -20.95 8.77
N PHE A 24 21.67 -21.58 7.61
CA PHE A 24 21.88 -23.04 7.54
C PHE A 24 23.28 -23.50 7.97
N GLN A 25 24.22 -22.58 8.17
CA GLN A 25 25.54 -22.86 8.73
C GLN A 25 25.66 -22.47 10.20
N ASP A 26 24.55 -22.06 10.84
CA ASP A 26 24.52 -21.58 12.22
C ASP A 26 25.51 -20.43 12.49
N ILE A 27 25.74 -19.57 11.49
CA ILE A 27 26.59 -18.38 11.62
C ILE A 27 25.76 -17.27 12.27
N THR A 28 25.95 -17.08 13.57
CA THR A 28 25.14 -16.17 14.40
C THR A 28 25.83 -14.84 14.73
N SER A 29 27.09 -14.64 14.32
CA SER A 29 27.83 -13.42 14.62
C SER A 29 28.93 -13.13 13.61
N GLY A 30 29.37 -11.87 13.60
CA GLY A 30 30.50 -11.39 12.80
C GLY A 30 30.08 -10.56 11.60
N PHE A 31 31.06 -10.25 10.77
CA PHE A 31 30.94 -9.28 9.68
C PHE A 31 29.81 -9.63 8.70
N TYR A 32 29.64 -10.89 8.32
CA TYR A 32 28.66 -11.27 7.31
C TYR A 32 27.21 -11.13 7.78
N ASN A 33 26.93 -11.32 9.09
CA ASN A 33 25.63 -11.04 9.68
C ASN A 33 25.31 -9.54 9.61
N TYR A 34 26.28 -8.70 9.96
CA TYR A 34 26.12 -7.24 9.90
C TYR A 34 26.03 -6.74 8.45
N LEU A 35 26.76 -7.37 7.52
CA LEU A 35 26.68 -7.08 6.10
C LEU A 35 25.29 -7.42 5.55
N TYR A 36 24.71 -8.56 5.95
CA TYR A 36 23.33 -8.89 5.60
C TYR A 36 22.38 -7.78 6.06
N SER A 37 22.45 -7.37 7.33
CA SER A 37 21.61 -6.30 7.89
C SER A 37 21.71 -4.99 7.10
N PHE A 38 22.94 -4.55 6.85
CA PHE A 38 23.21 -3.36 6.05
C PHE A 38 22.66 -3.45 4.63
N LEU A 39 22.90 -4.56 3.93
CA LEU A 39 22.49 -4.74 2.55
C LEU A 39 20.98 -4.68 2.41
N PHE A 40 20.23 -5.39 3.26
CA PHE A 40 18.78 -5.43 3.11
C PHE A 40 18.14 -4.07 3.43
N GLY A 41 18.74 -3.27 4.33
CA GLY A 41 18.33 -1.88 4.60
C GLY A 41 18.38 -0.94 3.40
N LEU A 42 19.18 -1.25 2.37
CA LEU A 42 19.27 -0.43 1.15
C LEU A 42 17.98 -0.44 0.32
N ILE A 43 17.24 -1.56 0.31
CA ILE A 43 15.96 -1.68 -0.43
C ILE A 43 14.96 -0.61 0.05
N PRO A 44 14.56 -0.61 1.34
CA PRO A 44 13.57 0.35 1.83
C PRO A 44 14.10 1.79 1.82
N LEU A 45 15.41 2.00 2.01
CA LEU A 45 16.03 3.34 1.96
C LEU A 45 15.86 3.99 0.56
N PHE A 46 16.36 3.36 -0.50
CA PHE A 46 16.29 3.94 -1.84
C PHE A 46 14.89 3.81 -2.46
N GLY A 47 14.22 2.68 -2.23
CA GLY A 47 12.87 2.45 -2.73
C GLY A 47 11.87 3.43 -2.13
N GLY A 48 12.01 3.77 -0.85
CA GLY A 48 11.21 4.78 -0.18
C GLY A 48 11.35 6.16 -0.80
N ILE A 49 12.58 6.59 -1.10
CA ILE A 49 12.84 7.86 -1.81
C ILE A 49 12.14 7.87 -3.17
N VAL A 50 12.31 6.82 -3.97
CA VAL A 50 11.68 6.73 -5.29
C VAL A 50 10.15 6.75 -5.17
N ALA A 51 9.55 6.01 -4.24
CA ALA A 51 8.11 6.01 -4.03
C ALA A 51 7.59 7.40 -3.66
N MET A 52 8.23 8.09 -2.72
CA MET A 52 7.86 9.46 -2.33
C MET A 52 7.93 10.43 -3.52
N LEU A 53 9.02 10.40 -4.29
CA LEU A 53 9.20 11.29 -5.44
C LEU A 53 8.14 11.04 -6.53
N ARG A 54 7.83 9.76 -6.79
CA ARG A 54 6.94 9.31 -7.87
C ARG A 54 5.45 9.29 -7.50
N SER A 55 5.11 9.62 -6.25
CA SER A 55 3.73 9.87 -5.82
C SER A 55 3.06 11.02 -6.59
N ASP A 56 3.85 11.83 -7.32
CA ASP A 56 3.43 12.96 -8.14
C ASP A 56 2.60 12.60 -9.36
N ILE A 57 2.86 11.43 -9.96
CA ILE A 57 2.05 10.82 -11.01
C ILE A 57 0.58 10.72 -10.56
N TRP A 58 0.38 10.50 -9.27
CA TRP A 58 -0.91 10.32 -8.63
C TRP A 58 -1.38 11.60 -7.91
N GLY A 59 -0.72 12.74 -8.13
CA GLY A 59 -1.13 14.02 -7.52
C GLY A 59 -0.70 14.20 -6.07
N ARG A 60 0.24 13.39 -5.57
CA ARG A 60 0.76 13.43 -4.18
C ARG A 60 -0.39 13.47 -3.16
N PHE A 61 -0.49 14.52 -2.36
CA PHE A 61 -1.49 14.69 -1.32
C PHE A 61 -2.91 15.04 -1.83
N LYS A 62 -3.11 15.15 -3.15
CA LYS A 62 -4.43 15.47 -3.73
C LYS A 62 -5.30 14.24 -3.99
N SER A 63 -4.73 13.04 -4.00
CA SER A 63 -5.50 11.80 -4.22
C SER A 63 -5.23 10.74 -3.15
N ALA A 64 -6.10 9.74 -3.07
CA ALA A 64 -5.91 8.60 -2.17
C ALA A 64 -4.65 7.79 -2.53
N VAL A 65 -4.45 7.44 -3.80
CA VAL A 65 -3.28 6.67 -4.25
C VAL A 65 -1.99 7.47 -4.07
N GLY A 66 -2.00 8.77 -4.35
CA GLY A 66 -0.83 9.62 -4.15
C GLY A 66 -0.39 9.71 -2.68
N LYS A 67 -1.35 9.86 -1.75
CA LYS A 67 -1.07 9.78 -0.30
C LYS A 67 -0.56 8.40 0.09
N ALA A 68 -1.20 7.34 -0.41
CA ALA A 68 -0.81 5.97 -0.11
C ALA A 68 0.66 5.71 -0.47
N VAL A 69 1.04 5.99 -1.72
CA VAL A 69 2.41 5.79 -2.22
C VAL A 69 3.41 6.66 -1.48
N PHE A 70 3.06 7.92 -1.20
CA PHE A 70 3.93 8.83 -0.45
C PHE A 70 4.19 8.31 0.98
N PHE A 71 3.14 8.00 1.73
CA PHE A 71 3.27 7.59 3.14
C PHE A 71 3.86 6.18 3.28
N THR A 72 3.54 5.24 2.39
CA THR A 72 4.25 3.95 2.34
C THR A 72 5.73 4.16 2.04
N GLY A 73 6.06 5.03 1.07
CA GLY A 73 7.44 5.39 0.75
C GLY A 73 8.19 6.03 1.91
N LEU A 74 7.55 6.96 2.63
CA LEU A 74 8.10 7.58 3.82
C LEU A 74 8.33 6.56 4.95
N GLY A 75 7.38 5.65 5.16
CA GLY A 75 7.49 4.59 6.16
C GLY A 75 8.70 3.69 5.89
N VAL A 76 8.81 3.13 4.68
CA VAL A 76 9.97 2.28 4.35
C VAL A 76 11.27 3.09 4.35
N PHE A 77 11.26 4.36 3.94
CA PHE A 77 12.45 5.22 4.05
C PHE A 77 12.90 5.39 5.51
N CYS A 78 11.97 5.69 6.44
CA CYS A 78 12.25 5.78 7.87
C CYS A 78 12.83 4.47 8.41
N TRP A 79 12.25 3.34 8.01
CA TRP A 79 12.76 2.02 8.38
C TRP A 79 14.21 1.83 7.89
N GLY A 80 14.51 2.16 6.62
CA GLY A 80 15.86 2.09 6.07
C GLY A 80 16.87 3.04 6.74
N VAL A 81 16.42 4.20 7.25
CA VAL A 81 17.26 5.08 8.08
C VAL A 81 17.56 4.44 9.44
N GLY A 82 16.56 3.79 10.06
CA GLY A 82 16.77 3.02 11.29
C GLY A 82 17.84 1.94 11.09
N GLU A 83 17.73 1.18 9.99
CA GLU A 83 18.69 0.14 9.66
C GLU A 83 20.09 0.69 9.35
N LEU A 84 20.19 1.85 8.69
CA LEU A 84 21.48 2.49 8.46
C LEU A 84 22.18 2.86 9.79
N ILE A 85 21.41 3.34 10.78
CA ILE A 85 21.92 3.66 12.12
C ILE A 85 22.29 2.36 12.86
N TRP A 86 21.45 1.32 12.80
CA TRP A 86 21.73 0.01 13.38
C TRP A 86 23.02 -0.60 12.82
N SER A 87 23.17 -0.56 11.50
CA SER A 87 24.36 -1.01 10.79
C SER A 87 25.62 -0.21 11.16
N TYR A 88 25.51 1.08 11.46
CA TYR A 88 26.62 1.87 12.00
C TYR A 88 27.07 1.37 13.38
N TYR A 89 26.13 1.05 14.27
CA TYR A 89 26.46 0.43 15.56
C TYR A 89 27.16 -0.93 15.37
N ASN A 90 26.68 -1.76 14.45
CA ASN A 90 27.25 -3.08 14.19
C ASN A 90 28.65 -3.01 13.57
N LEU A 91 28.80 -2.29 12.46
CA LEU A 91 30.01 -2.31 11.61
C LEU A 91 31.11 -1.37 12.10
N VAL A 92 30.76 -0.28 12.78
CA VAL A 92 31.72 0.74 13.22
C VAL A 92 31.95 0.69 14.72
N LEU A 93 30.87 0.66 15.50
CA LEU A 93 30.96 0.69 16.96
C LEU A 93 31.09 -0.70 17.60
N ASN A 94 31.00 -1.78 16.80
CA ASN A 94 31.07 -3.17 17.25
C ASN A 94 30.04 -3.52 18.34
N VAL A 95 28.85 -2.90 18.28
CA VAL A 95 27.72 -3.22 19.17
C VAL A 95 26.81 -4.19 18.43
N ALA A 96 26.70 -5.42 18.93
CA ALA A 96 25.97 -6.50 18.25
C ALA A 96 24.43 -6.28 18.22
N ALA A 97 23.85 -5.83 19.32
CA ALA A 97 22.40 -5.61 19.44
C ALA A 97 22.13 -4.23 20.07
N PRO A 98 22.17 -3.14 19.28
CA PRO A 98 21.93 -1.78 19.76
C PRO A 98 20.42 -1.53 19.96
N TYR A 99 19.82 -2.16 20.96
CA TYR A 99 18.39 -2.01 21.25
C TYR A 99 18.10 -1.85 22.75
N PRO A 100 17.33 -0.83 23.16
CA PRO A 100 16.91 0.34 22.36
C PRO A 100 18.11 1.24 21.98
N SER A 101 18.02 1.98 20.88
CA SER A 101 19.05 2.92 20.44
C SER A 101 18.51 4.05 19.55
N LEU A 102 19.42 4.86 18.99
CA LEU A 102 19.07 5.90 18.01
C LEU A 102 18.44 5.33 16.72
N ALA A 103 18.62 4.04 16.43
CA ALA A 103 17.97 3.39 15.29
C ALA A 103 16.43 3.46 15.39
N ASP A 104 15.90 3.47 16.61
CA ASP A 104 14.45 3.48 16.87
C ASP A 104 13.78 4.78 16.42
N ILE A 105 14.54 5.86 16.19
CA ILE A 105 14.04 7.11 15.57
C ILE A 105 13.63 6.87 14.11
N GLY A 106 14.20 5.88 13.45
CA GLY A 106 13.79 5.42 12.12
C GLY A 106 12.70 4.34 12.19
N PHE A 107 12.91 3.29 13.00
CA PHE A 107 12.00 2.15 13.07
C PHE A 107 10.62 2.52 13.63
N ALA A 108 10.54 3.25 14.75
CA ALA A 108 9.25 3.54 15.39
C ALA A 108 8.30 4.36 14.49
N PRO A 109 8.72 5.47 13.86
CA PRO A 109 7.81 6.24 12.99
C PRO A 109 7.46 5.49 11.70
N SER A 110 8.28 4.54 11.25
CA SER A 110 8.01 3.77 10.03
C SER A 110 6.64 3.10 10.09
N ILE A 111 6.31 2.51 11.25
CA ILE A 111 5.06 1.80 11.54
C ILE A 111 3.85 2.69 11.29
N PHE A 112 3.90 3.92 11.81
CA PHE A 112 2.84 4.89 11.61
C PHE A 112 2.67 5.24 10.13
N PHE A 113 3.77 5.51 9.42
CA PHE A 113 3.70 5.99 8.05
C PHE A 113 3.28 4.92 7.04
N TYR A 114 3.80 3.69 7.09
CA TYR A 114 3.32 2.66 6.15
C TYR A 114 1.89 2.20 6.48
N SER A 115 1.47 2.25 7.74
CA SER A 115 0.07 1.99 8.13
C SER A 115 -0.86 3.08 7.62
N LEU A 116 -0.44 4.34 7.67
CA LEU A 116 -1.16 5.47 7.07
C LEU A 116 -1.22 5.34 5.54
N GLY A 117 -0.15 4.89 4.90
CA GLY A 117 -0.11 4.56 3.48
C GLY A 117 -1.12 3.48 3.11
N ALA A 118 -1.16 2.39 3.87
CA ALA A 118 -2.12 1.29 3.72
C ALA A 118 -3.57 1.76 3.91
N TYR A 119 -3.82 2.63 4.89
CA TYR A 119 -5.14 3.24 5.09
C TYR A 119 -5.61 4.02 3.86
N TYR A 120 -4.75 4.85 3.25
CA TYR A 120 -5.14 5.55 2.04
C TYR A 120 -5.30 4.62 0.84
N LEU A 121 -4.47 3.57 0.74
CA LEU A 121 -4.57 2.57 -0.32
C LEU A 121 -5.88 1.77 -0.24
N SER A 122 -6.39 1.54 0.98
CA SER A 122 -7.66 0.85 1.22
C SER A 122 -8.83 1.50 0.49
N LYS A 123 -8.80 2.83 0.29
CA LYS A 123 -9.82 3.58 -0.44
C LYS A 123 -9.82 3.24 -1.92
N ALA A 124 -8.63 3.13 -2.53
CA ALA A 124 -8.48 2.74 -3.93
C ALA A 124 -8.78 1.25 -4.16
N ALA A 125 -8.55 0.41 -3.15
CA ALA A 125 -8.84 -1.02 -3.20
C ALA A 125 -10.32 -1.37 -2.94
N GLY A 126 -11.16 -0.39 -2.57
CA GLY A 126 -12.60 -0.60 -2.37
C GLY A 126 -12.99 -1.14 -0.99
N ALA A 127 -12.17 -0.93 0.04
CA ALA A 127 -12.45 -1.37 1.42
C ALA A 127 -13.80 -0.90 1.95
N GLN A 128 -14.16 0.35 1.64
CA GLN A 128 -15.45 0.95 2.01
C GLN A 128 -16.66 0.18 1.49
N PHE A 129 -16.54 -0.46 0.31
CA PHE A 129 -17.60 -1.26 -0.28
C PHE A 129 -17.65 -2.68 0.32
N GLY A 130 -16.49 -3.22 0.73
CA GLY A 130 -16.40 -4.48 1.48
C GLY A 130 -17.13 -4.42 2.82
N LEU A 131 -16.93 -3.32 3.55
CA LEU A 131 -17.50 -3.08 4.89
C LEU A 131 -19.03 -2.97 4.95
N ARG A 132 -19.71 -2.92 3.79
CA ARG A 132 -21.18 -2.95 3.74
C ARG A 132 -21.76 -4.28 4.19
N HIS A 133 -21.02 -5.38 4.05
CA HIS A 133 -21.50 -6.71 4.42
C HIS A 133 -21.47 -6.91 5.95
N PRO A 134 -22.50 -7.44 6.61
CA PRO A 134 -22.52 -7.62 8.07
C PRO A 134 -21.35 -8.48 8.61
N LEU A 135 -21.03 -9.58 7.94
CA LEU A 135 -19.88 -10.43 8.32
C LEU A 135 -18.55 -9.67 8.24
N ALA A 136 -18.45 -8.68 7.35
CA ALA A 136 -17.26 -7.85 7.22
C ALA A 136 -17.02 -7.04 8.50
N LYS A 137 -18.09 -6.46 9.07
CA LYS A 137 -18.03 -5.67 10.30
C LYS A 137 -17.64 -6.54 11.51
N VAL A 138 -18.18 -7.76 11.58
CA VAL A 138 -17.80 -8.72 12.63
C VAL A 138 -16.32 -9.10 12.49
N PHE A 139 -15.87 -9.41 11.28
CA PHE A 139 -14.47 -9.76 11.02
C PHE A 139 -13.50 -8.62 11.39
N VAL A 140 -13.86 -7.37 11.05
CA VAL A 140 -13.10 -6.17 11.42
C VAL A 140 -13.06 -5.95 12.92
N ALA A 141 -14.12 -6.29 13.66
CA ALA A 141 -14.17 -6.14 15.10
C ALA A 141 -13.42 -7.25 15.85
N VAL A 142 -13.52 -8.49 15.37
CA VAL A 142 -12.95 -9.67 16.04
C VAL A 142 -11.46 -9.83 15.76
N THR A 143 -11.02 -9.61 14.52
CA THR A 143 -9.60 -9.81 14.15
C THR A 143 -8.65 -9.01 15.03
N PRO A 144 -8.91 -7.71 15.34
CA PRO A 144 -8.10 -6.96 16.29
C PRO A 144 -7.98 -7.56 17.67
N LEU A 145 -9.08 -8.07 18.21
CA LEU A 145 -9.11 -8.67 19.54
C LEU A 145 -8.31 -9.96 19.57
N VAL A 146 -8.40 -10.78 18.52
CA VAL A 146 -7.64 -12.04 18.41
C VAL A 146 -6.16 -11.76 18.31
N VAL A 147 -5.74 -10.84 17.43
CA VAL A 147 -4.32 -10.52 17.28
C VAL A 147 -3.77 -9.83 18.52
N PHE A 148 -4.53 -8.92 19.15
CA PHE A 148 -4.15 -8.33 20.42
C PHE A 148 -3.97 -9.39 21.52
N ALA A 149 -4.93 -10.31 21.67
CA ALA A 149 -4.86 -11.38 22.66
C ALA A 149 -3.65 -12.30 22.43
N PHE A 150 -3.38 -12.64 21.16
CA PHE A 150 -2.21 -13.42 20.79
C PHE A 150 -0.90 -12.68 21.10
N SER A 151 -0.78 -11.41 20.68
CA SER A 151 0.40 -10.57 20.97
C SER A 151 0.62 -10.40 22.47
N TRP A 152 -0.45 -10.17 23.24
CA TRP A 152 -0.38 -10.07 24.70
C TRP A 152 0.11 -11.38 25.33
N TRP A 153 -0.49 -12.50 24.94
CA TRP A 153 -0.10 -13.81 25.45
C TRP A 153 1.38 -14.11 25.12
N MET A 154 1.79 -13.92 23.88
CA MET A 154 3.15 -14.25 23.44
C MET A 154 4.20 -13.32 24.05
N LEU A 155 3.99 -12.00 24.04
CA LEU A 155 5.00 -11.03 24.45
C LEU A 155 5.00 -10.77 25.96
N ILE A 156 3.85 -10.78 26.61
CA ILE A 156 3.78 -10.52 28.06
C ILE A 156 3.80 -11.82 28.84
N MET A 157 2.91 -12.77 28.54
CA MET A 157 2.79 -13.99 29.35
C MET A 157 3.96 -14.96 29.10
N VAL A 158 4.32 -15.18 27.84
CA VAL A 158 5.39 -16.13 27.48
C VAL A 158 6.77 -15.48 27.57
N ALA A 159 7.01 -14.38 26.86
CA ALA A 159 8.36 -13.78 26.80
C ALA A 159 8.80 -13.13 28.12
N ARG A 160 7.89 -12.43 28.80
CA ARG A 160 8.17 -11.66 30.04
C ARG A 160 7.69 -12.35 31.33
N GLY A 161 7.18 -13.59 31.24
CA GLY A 161 6.69 -14.33 32.42
C GLY A 161 5.50 -13.69 33.13
N GLY A 162 4.70 -12.89 32.42
CA GLY A 162 3.52 -12.20 32.95
C GLY A 162 3.79 -10.82 33.56
N VAL A 163 5.03 -10.34 33.56
CA VAL A 163 5.39 -9.01 34.08
C VAL A 163 5.47 -8.01 32.93
N LEU A 164 4.75 -6.89 33.04
CA LEU A 164 4.72 -5.88 31.98
C LEU A 164 6.09 -5.20 31.79
N VAL A 165 6.70 -4.76 32.89
CA VAL A 165 8.03 -4.13 32.94
C VAL A 165 8.87 -4.90 33.99
N PRO A 166 9.70 -5.85 33.55
CA PRO A 166 10.67 -6.52 34.40
C PRO A 166 11.59 -5.55 35.15
N GLU A 167 11.99 -5.95 36.35
CA GLU A 167 12.89 -5.15 37.18
C GLU A 167 14.26 -4.99 36.50
N GLY A 168 14.77 -3.76 36.44
CA GLY A 168 16.05 -3.44 35.79
C GLY A 168 15.97 -3.21 34.28
N GLU A 169 14.83 -3.44 33.63
CA GLU A 169 14.65 -3.15 32.21
C GLU A 169 14.34 -1.65 31.97
N PRO A 170 14.99 -0.99 30.99
CA PRO A 170 14.66 0.39 30.64
C PRO A 170 13.20 0.52 30.18
N LEU A 171 12.48 1.52 30.70
CA LEU A 171 11.07 1.77 30.32
C LEU A 171 10.89 1.95 28.80
N LEU A 172 11.85 2.58 28.13
CA LEU A 172 11.81 2.75 26.67
C LEU A 172 11.75 1.40 25.94
N LYS A 173 12.53 0.40 26.38
CA LYS A 173 12.51 -0.94 25.78
C LYS A 173 11.14 -1.59 25.95
N ALA A 174 10.57 -1.53 27.15
CA ALA A 174 9.25 -2.09 27.41
C ALA A 174 8.15 -1.45 26.54
N ILE A 175 8.25 -0.13 26.29
CA ILE A 175 7.33 0.58 25.38
C ILE A 175 7.52 0.09 23.94
N LEU A 176 8.76 0.03 23.45
CA LEU A 176 9.06 -0.36 22.08
C LEU A 176 8.68 -1.82 21.79
N ASP A 177 8.95 -2.74 22.73
CA ASP A 177 8.63 -4.16 22.60
C ASP A 177 7.13 -4.42 22.40
N ILE A 178 6.29 -3.55 22.95
CA ILE A 178 4.83 -3.57 22.76
C ILE A 178 4.46 -2.81 21.48
N MET A 179 5.03 -1.62 21.29
CA MET A 179 4.66 -0.71 20.20
C MET A 179 4.97 -1.28 18.82
N TYR A 180 6.06 -2.02 18.64
CA TYR A 180 6.46 -2.60 17.37
C TYR A 180 5.42 -3.63 16.86
N PRO A 181 5.19 -4.76 17.56
CA PRO A 181 4.14 -5.72 17.18
C PRO A 181 2.73 -5.12 17.18
N LEU A 182 2.37 -4.27 18.16
CA LEU A 182 1.02 -3.72 18.25
C LEU A 182 0.74 -2.66 17.18
N GLY A 183 1.74 -1.85 16.86
CA GLY A 183 1.66 -0.87 15.79
C GLY A 183 1.55 -1.54 14.43
N ASP A 184 2.34 -2.59 14.18
CA ASP A 184 2.23 -3.41 12.97
C ASP A 184 0.91 -4.13 12.86
N PHE A 185 0.35 -4.55 14.00
CA PHE A 185 -0.98 -5.10 14.04
C PHE A 185 -2.03 -4.11 13.47
N VAL A 186 -1.91 -2.79 13.71
CA VAL A 186 -2.84 -1.80 13.12
C VAL A 186 -2.75 -1.81 11.59
N GLY A 187 -1.54 -1.85 11.03
CA GLY A 187 -1.31 -2.00 9.60
C GLY A 187 -1.88 -3.31 9.06
N LEU A 188 -1.62 -4.42 9.75
CA LEU A 188 -2.15 -5.75 9.42
C LEU A 188 -3.68 -5.79 9.47
N ALA A 189 -4.32 -5.14 10.43
CA ALA A 189 -5.78 -5.03 10.49
C ALA A 189 -6.31 -4.35 9.23
N ILE A 190 -5.71 -3.23 8.80
CA ILE A 190 -6.07 -2.57 7.54
C ILE A 190 -5.88 -3.54 6.36
N ALA A 191 -4.75 -4.24 6.29
CA ALA A 191 -4.45 -5.21 5.25
C ALA A 191 -5.48 -6.35 5.18
N ILE A 192 -5.89 -6.88 6.33
CA ILE A 192 -6.87 -7.96 6.46
C ILE A 192 -8.27 -7.48 6.05
N ILE A 193 -8.65 -6.27 6.44
CA ILE A 193 -9.92 -5.66 6.03
C ILE A 193 -9.96 -5.51 4.52
N VAL A 194 -8.89 -5.02 3.91
CA VAL A 194 -8.85 -4.81 2.46
C VAL A 194 -8.78 -6.15 1.73
N SER A 195 -7.94 -7.08 2.16
CA SER A 195 -7.84 -8.39 1.52
C SER A 195 -9.13 -9.19 1.70
N GLY A 196 -9.51 -9.53 2.93
CA GLY A 196 -10.66 -10.40 3.24
C GLY A 196 -12.02 -9.89 2.77
N LEU A 197 -12.21 -8.56 2.67
CA LEU A 197 -13.52 -7.96 2.35
C LEU A 197 -13.55 -7.27 0.99
N SER A 198 -12.38 -7.04 0.38
CA SER A 198 -12.26 -6.39 -0.92
C SER A 198 -11.68 -7.28 -2.02
N PHE A 199 -11.38 -8.58 -1.82
CA PHE A 199 -11.00 -9.45 -2.95
C PHE A 199 -12.03 -9.46 -4.09
N ARG A 200 -13.31 -9.24 -3.78
CA ARG A 200 -14.36 -9.08 -4.81
C ARG A 200 -14.28 -7.77 -5.60
N TYR A 201 -13.62 -6.75 -5.06
CA TYR A 201 -13.48 -5.41 -5.64
C TYR A 201 -12.10 -5.15 -6.22
N LEU A 202 -11.08 -5.74 -5.60
CA LEU A 202 -9.67 -5.62 -5.96
C LEU A 202 -9.42 -6.33 -7.29
N GLY A 203 -8.78 -5.62 -8.21
CA GLY A 203 -8.42 -6.17 -9.51
C GLY A 203 -7.61 -5.15 -10.32
N GLY A 204 -7.55 -5.39 -11.62
CA GLY A 204 -6.84 -4.52 -12.54
C GLY A 204 -5.33 -4.58 -12.42
N ARG A 205 -4.65 -3.62 -13.05
CA ARG A 205 -3.19 -3.66 -13.28
C ARG A 205 -2.34 -3.50 -12.02
N TYR A 206 -2.89 -2.90 -10.96
CA TYR A 206 -2.17 -2.63 -9.71
C TYR A 206 -2.46 -3.64 -8.60
N MET A 207 -3.30 -4.65 -8.86
CA MET A 207 -3.69 -5.67 -7.88
C MET A 207 -2.48 -6.29 -7.15
N TRP A 208 -1.48 -6.75 -7.89
CA TRP A 208 -0.32 -7.41 -7.31
C TRP A 208 0.58 -6.48 -6.48
N ASP A 209 0.60 -5.18 -6.80
CA ASP A 209 1.38 -4.23 -6.01
C ASP A 209 0.65 -3.92 -4.69
N ILE A 210 -0.69 -3.86 -4.73
CA ILE A 210 -1.53 -3.71 -3.53
C ILE A 210 -1.40 -4.93 -2.62
N ILE A 211 -1.48 -6.14 -3.18
CA ILE A 211 -1.30 -7.40 -2.44
C ILE A 211 0.09 -7.44 -1.81
N ALA A 212 1.13 -7.02 -2.53
CA ALA A 212 2.48 -6.96 -1.98
C ALA A 212 2.56 -6.04 -0.76
N ILE A 213 1.97 -4.83 -0.80
CA ILE A 213 1.94 -3.93 0.37
C ILE A 213 1.27 -4.61 1.57
N PHE A 214 0.13 -5.27 1.36
CA PHE A 214 -0.60 -5.93 2.44
C PHE A 214 0.10 -7.15 3.00
N LEU A 215 0.73 -7.97 2.15
CA LEU A 215 1.59 -9.06 2.61
C LEU A 215 2.81 -8.52 3.35
N GLY A 216 3.37 -7.38 2.91
CA GLY A 216 4.46 -6.70 3.60
C GLY A 216 4.12 -6.40 5.05
N LEU A 217 2.94 -5.84 5.33
CA LEU A 217 2.47 -5.55 6.68
C LEU A 217 2.33 -6.81 7.55
N PHE A 218 1.91 -7.93 6.96
CA PHE A 218 1.89 -9.22 7.66
C PHE A 218 3.29 -9.67 8.06
N PHE A 219 4.25 -9.61 7.13
CA PHE A 219 5.64 -10.01 7.41
C PHE A 219 6.34 -9.07 8.39
N MET A 220 6.02 -7.77 8.37
CA MET A 220 6.48 -6.80 9.37
C MET A 220 6.00 -7.22 10.76
N TYR A 221 4.68 -7.45 10.93
CA TYR A 221 4.11 -7.91 12.20
C TYR A 221 4.79 -9.17 12.75
N VAL A 222 5.01 -10.17 11.88
CA VAL A 222 5.69 -11.41 12.27
C VAL A 222 7.14 -11.15 12.67
N GLY A 223 7.85 -10.34 11.89
CA GLY A 223 9.25 -9.94 12.15
C GLY A 223 9.41 -9.21 13.47
N ASP A 224 8.61 -8.18 13.71
CA ASP A 224 8.64 -7.40 14.96
C ASP A 224 8.24 -8.24 16.17
N THR A 225 7.29 -9.17 16.01
CA THR A 225 6.92 -10.11 17.09
C THR A 225 8.10 -11.02 17.46
N ILE A 226 8.82 -11.55 16.47
CA ILE A 226 10.04 -12.36 16.70
C ILE A 226 11.16 -11.50 17.29
N PHE A 227 11.34 -10.27 16.80
CA PHE A 227 12.33 -9.33 17.31
C PHE A 227 12.11 -9.00 18.80
N SER A 228 10.90 -8.56 19.17
CA SER A 228 10.54 -8.27 20.56
C SER A 228 10.71 -9.50 21.46
N TYR A 229 10.29 -10.67 21.00
CA TYR A 229 10.48 -11.92 21.75
C TYR A 229 11.96 -12.24 21.96
N THR A 230 12.75 -12.30 20.89
CA THR A 230 14.15 -12.74 20.94
C THR A 230 15.05 -11.76 21.67
N THR A 231 14.76 -10.45 21.61
CA THR A 231 15.47 -9.45 22.42
C THR A 231 15.06 -9.52 23.89
N THR A 232 13.82 -9.89 24.21
CA THR A 232 13.36 -10.09 25.59
C THR A 232 14.03 -11.30 26.23
N VAL A 233 14.10 -12.43 25.52
CA VAL A 233 14.70 -13.67 26.05
C VAL A 233 16.23 -13.76 25.84
N GLY A 234 16.84 -12.72 25.25
CA GLY A 234 18.30 -12.62 25.08
C GLY A 234 18.90 -13.52 24.00
N THR A 235 18.09 -14.01 23.06
CA THR A 235 18.54 -14.89 21.96
C THR A 235 18.66 -14.18 20.62
N PHE A 236 18.45 -12.86 20.58
CA PHE A 236 18.55 -12.07 19.36
C PHE A 236 19.97 -12.09 18.78
N TYR A 237 20.08 -12.25 17.46
CA TYR A 237 21.30 -12.01 16.69
C TYR A 237 20.96 -11.52 15.27
N ASN A 238 21.86 -10.77 14.64
CA ASN A 238 21.66 -10.26 13.28
C ASN A 238 21.66 -11.42 12.26
N GLY A 239 20.74 -11.41 11.32
CA GLY A 239 20.55 -12.48 10.34
C GLY A 239 19.74 -13.67 10.85
N GLN A 240 19.07 -13.56 12.01
CA GLN A 240 18.16 -14.60 12.47
C GLN A 240 16.87 -14.66 11.62
N PHE A 241 15.97 -15.60 11.93
CA PHE A 241 14.71 -15.76 11.19
C PHE A 241 13.80 -14.52 11.24
N GLY A 242 13.79 -13.79 12.36
CA GLY A 242 13.08 -12.50 12.47
C GLY A 242 13.54 -11.49 11.43
N ASP A 243 14.84 -11.38 11.19
CA ASP A 243 15.41 -10.44 10.22
C ASP A 243 15.05 -10.82 8.78
N LEU A 244 14.85 -12.11 8.46
CA LEU A 244 14.29 -12.53 7.18
C LEU A 244 12.85 -12.03 7.03
N MET A 245 12.03 -12.13 8.08
CA MET A 245 10.65 -11.64 8.05
C MET A 245 10.60 -10.13 7.85
N LEU A 246 11.44 -9.37 8.57
CA LEU A 246 11.58 -7.92 8.40
C LEU A 246 12.09 -7.54 7.00
N SER A 247 13.10 -8.27 6.50
CA SER A 247 13.62 -8.09 5.12
C SER A 247 12.55 -8.37 4.08
N THR A 248 11.75 -9.42 4.29
CA THR A 248 10.62 -9.78 3.41
C THR A 248 9.53 -8.72 3.45
N GLY A 249 9.18 -8.25 4.65
CA GLY A 249 8.15 -7.23 4.88
C GLY A 249 8.50 -5.91 4.20
N THR A 250 9.69 -5.39 4.48
CA THR A 250 10.20 -4.14 3.90
C THR A 250 10.40 -4.25 2.39
N PHE A 251 10.86 -5.40 1.88
CA PHE A 251 10.91 -5.69 0.45
C PHE A 251 9.53 -5.61 -0.20
N LEU A 252 8.52 -6.28 0.36
CA LEU A 252 7.17 -6.33 -0.19
C LEU A 252 6.48 -4.96 -0.17
N LEU A 253 6.62 -4.21 0.93
CA LEU A 253 6.15 -2.81 1.04
C LEU A 253 6.80 -1.94 -0.04
N THR A 254 8.12 -2.05 -0.20
CA THR A 254 8.89 -1.29 -1.19
C THR A 254 8.51 -1.69 -2.61
N TYR A 255 8.47 -2.98 -2.92
CA TYR A 255 8.12 -3.53 -4.22
C TYR A 255 6.72 -3.08 -4.65
N GLY A 256 5.76 -3.14 -3.74
CA GLY A 256 4.40 -2.69 -4.00
C GLY A 256 4.31 -1.19 -4.21
N ALA A 257 4.96 -0.37 -3.38
CA ALA A 257 5.00 1.09 -3.56
C ALA A 257 5.65 1.47 -4.91
N LEU A 258 6.74 0.79 -5.29
CA LEU A 258 7.41 0.99 -6.57
C LEU A 258 6.57 0.56 -7.78
N GLY A 259 5.56 -0.29 -7.61
CA GLY A 259 4.61 -0.62 -8.67
C GLY A 259 3.85 0.60 -9.19
N PHE A 260 3.66 1.61 -8.33
CA PHE A 260 3.02 2.88 -8.64
C PHE A 260 3.99 3.95 -9.17
N SER A 261 5.29 3.67 -9.24
CA SER A 261 6.30 4.64 -9.74
C SER A 261 6.23 4.89 -11.26
N THR A 262 5.43 4.09 -11.97
CA THR A 262 5.22 4.15 -13.42
C THR A 262 3.76 3.86 -13.73
N VAL A 263 3.19 4.56 -14.70
CA VAL A 263 1.85 4.20 -15.21
C VAL A 263 1.93 2.89 -15.98
N LYS A 264 1.19 1.87 -15.55
CA LYS A 264 1.06 0.59 -16.27
C LYS A 264 0.16 0.80 -17.50
N VAL A 265 0.76 1.17 -18.63
CA VAL A 265 0.06 1.35 -19.92
C VAL A 265 -0.26 -0.02 -20.53
N GLY A 266 -1.41 -0.12 -21.19
CA GLY A 266 -1.77 -1.27 -22.03
C GLY A 266 -1.52 -0.88 -23.47
N PHE A 267 -1.02 -1.81 -24.28
CA PHE A 267 -0.86 -1.61 -25.72
C PHE A 267 -2.23 -1.36 -26.37
N GLU A 268 -2.57 -0.10 -26.66
CA GLU A 268 -3.64 0.24 -27.61
C GLU A 268 -3.19 1.44 -28.45
N ASN A 269 -3.25 1.26 -29.78
CA ASN A 269 -2.99 2.28 -30.79
C ASN A 269 -4.03 3.39 -30.66
N ILE A 270 -3.60 4.59 -30.26
CA ILE A 270 -4.46 5.78 -30.30
C ILE A 270 -4.29 6.41 -31.68
N GLN A 271 -5.21 6.12 -32.60
CA GLN A 271 -5.43 7.01 -33.75
C GLN A 271 -6.08 8.29 -33.22
N ALA A 272 -5.34 9.39 -33.32
CA ALA A 272 -5.86 10.73 -33.06
C ALA A 272 -6.95 11.04 -34.09
N LEU A 273 -8.15 11.41 -33.63
CA LEU A 273 -9.23 11.90 -34.47
C LEU A 273 -9.53 13.36 -34.13
N GLY A 274 -9.57 14.17 -35.20
CA GLY A 274 -9.59 15.62 -35.18
C GLY A 274 -10.81 16.23 -34.47
N ALA A 275 -10.58 17.43 -33.97
CA ALA A 275 -11.59 18.26 -33.33
C ALA A 275 -12.65 18.71 -34.34
N VAL A 276 -13.91 18.41 -34.03
CA VAL A 276 -15.06 19.15 -34.56
C VAL A 276 -15.82 19.66 -33.35
N THR A 277 -15.75 20.96 -33.12
CA THR A 277 -16.52 21.68 -32.11
C THR A 277 -17.89 22.01 -32.69
N THR A 278 -18.92 21.35 -32.19
CA THR A 278 -20.30 21.79 -32.33
C THR A 278 -20.80 22.15 -30.94
N GLU A 279 -21.24 23.40 -30.73
CA GLU A 279 -21.98 23.79 -29.53
C GLU A 279 -23.20 22.87 -29.37
N ARG A 280 -23.21 22.06 -28.30
CA ARG A 280 -24.28 21.11 -28.00
C ARG A 280 -24.80 21.37 -26.60
N ILE A 281 -26.12 21.25 -26.43
CA ILE A 281 -26.79 21.34 -25.13
C ILE A 281 -26.23 20.26 -24.20
N LYS A 282 -25.74 20.69 -23.03
CA LYS A 282 -25.17 19.82 -22.00
C LYS A 282 -26.23 18.84 -21.49
N THR A 283 -26.00 17.55 -21.68
CA THR A 283 -26.93 16.48 -21.29
C THR A 283 -26.70 16.05 -19.83
N VAL A 284 -27.66 15.34 -19.25
CA VAL A 284 -27.49 14.70 -17.92
C VAL A 284 -26.28 13.76 -17.92
N LEU A 285 -26.03 13.06 -19.02
CA LEU A 285 -24.89 12.14 -19.15
C LEU A 285 -23.54 12.88 -19.26
N ASP A 286 -23.48 14.09 -19.82
CA ASP A 286 -22.27 14.93 -19.75
C ASP A 286 -21.92 15.29 -18.29
N ASN A 287 -22.95 15.59 -17.48
CA ASN A 287 -22.76 15.84 -16.05
C ASN A 287 -22.34 14.58 -15.29
N VAL A 288 -22.89 13.41 -15.66
CA VAL A 288 -22.47 12.12 -15.10
C VAL A 288 -20.99 11.86 -15.37
N VAL A 289 -20.55 12.04 -16.61
CA VAL A 289 -19.13 11.88 -16.97
C VAL A 289 -18.25 12.83 -16.15
N ALA A 290 -18.58 14.13 -16.13
CA ALA A 290 -17.79 15.12 -15.42
C ALA A 290 -17.69 14.79 -13.92
N LYS A 291 -18.78 14.30 -13.31
CA LYS A 291 -18.81 13.89 -11.91
C LYS A 291 -18.00 12.62 -11.66
N ILE A 292 -18.08 11.61 -12.55
CA ILE A 292 -17.26 10.40 -12.49
C ILE A 292 -15.77 10.74 -12.54
N ILE A 293 -15.33 11.56 -13.49
CA ILE A 293 -13.91 11.91 -13.65
C ILE A 293 -13.39 12.64 -12.41
N LYS A 294 -14.16 13.59 -11.87
CA LYS A 294 -13.82 14.30 -10.63
C LYS A 294 -13.72 13.37 -9.42
N GLU A 295 -14.62 12.40 -9.29
CA GLU A 295 -14.57 11.44 -8.19
C GLU A 295 -13.36 10.50 -8.33
N GLN A 296 -13.06 10.05 -9.56
CA GLN A 296 -11.87 9.26 -9.84
C GLN A 296 -10.58 10.07 -9.60
N GLU A 297 -10.56 11.38 -9.87
CA GLU A 297 -9.42 12.24 -9.56
C GLU A 297 -9.11 12.28 -8.06
N LEU A 298 -10.12 12.23 -7.19
CA LEU A 298 -9.90 12.13 -5.74
C LEU A 298 -9.24 10.81 -5.33
N VAL A 299 -9.40 9.76 -6.14
CA VAL A 299 -8.82 8.43 -5.88
C VAL A 299 -7.43 8.29 -6.52
N ILE A 300 -7.32 8.51 -7.83
CA ILE A 300 -6.13 8.22 -8.64
C ILE A 300 -5.39 9.48 -9.14
N GLY A 301 -5.86 10.66 -8.77
CA GLY A 301 -5.22 11.94 -9.08
C GLY A 301 -5.33 12.33 -10.55
N PRO A 302 -4.34 13.06 -11.10
CA PRO A 302 -4.40 13.63 -12.45
C PRO A 302 -4.46 12.55 -13.55
N LEU A 303 -4.12 11.30 -13.22
CA LEU A 303 -4.29 10.14 -14.09
C LEU A 303 -5.76 9.92 -14.48
N ALA A 304 -6.72 10.31 -13.63
CA ALA A 304 -8.15 10.19 -13.94
C ALA A 304 -8.52 10.89 -15.25
N TRP A 305 -8.01 12.11 -15.44
CA TRP A 305 -8.22 12.89 -16.66
C TRP A 305 -7.46 12.31 -17.86
N ALA A 306 -6.23 11.83 -17.65
CA ALA A 306 -5.43 11.24 -18.72
C ALA A 306 -6.02 9.92 -19.23
N GLU A 307 -6.66 9.12 -18.37
CA GLU A 307 -7.39 7.92 -18.78
C GLU A 307 -8.71 8.26 -19.47
N ALA A 308 -9.43 9.27 -18.98
CA ALA A 308 -10.66 9.71 -19.63
C ALA A 308 -10.42 10.23 -21.06
N GLN A 309 -9.28 10.89 -21.31
CA GLN A 309 -8.88 11.34 -22.65
C GLN A 309 -8.68 10.20 -23.66
N LYS A 310 -8.47 8.95 -23.19
CA LYS A 310 -8.32 7.77 -24.06
C LYS A 310 -9.66 7.19 -24.48
N VAL A 311 -10.77 7.65 -23.90
CA VAL A 311 -12.11 7.10 -24.15
C VAL A 311 -12.67 7.68 -25.44
N GLN A 312 -12.91 6.81 -26.42
CA GLN A 312 -13.52 7.21 -27.69
C GLN A 312 -14.93 7.79 -27.48
N GLY A 313 -15.18 8.95 -28.09
CA GLY A 313 -16.45 9.69 -28.00
C GLY A 313 -16.48 10.75 -26.90
N LEU A 314 -15.38 10.92 -26.16
CA LEU A 314 -15.24 11.92 -25.12
C LEU A 314 -14.35 13.08 -25.57
N HIS A 315 -14.82 14.30 -25.35
CA HIS A 315 -14.03 15.52 -25.48
C HIS A 315 -13.79 16.11 -24.09
N ILE A 316 -12.53 16.41 -23.77
CA ILE A 316 -12.12 16.95 -22.47
C ILE A 316 -11.34 18.24 -22.70
N ASP A 317 -11.89 19.35 -22.21
CA ASP A 317 -11.15 20.58 -21.98
C ASP A 317 -10.71 20.63 -20.51
N LYS A 318 -9.43 20.29 -20.30
CA LYS A 318 -8.82 20.24 -18.97
C LYS A 318 -8.63 21.63 -18.35
N GLN A 319 -8.56 22.69 -19.14
CA GLN A 319 -8.39 24.06 -18.64
C GLN A 319 -9.71 24.64 -18.12
N ARG A 320 -10.83 24.29 -18.76
CA ARG A 320 -12.18 24.71 -18.36
C ARG A 320 -12.86 23.73 -17.40
N GLY A 321 -12.31 22.53 -17.23
CA GLY A 321 -12.96 21.45 -16.49
C GLY A 321 -14.25 20.98 -17.18
N GLU A 322 -14.33 21.19 -18.49
CA GLU A 322 -15.48 20.84 -19.31
C GLU A 322 -15.26 19.48 -19.95
N VAL A 323 -16.29 18.65 -19.86
CA VAL A 323 -16.32 17.33 -20.47
C VAL A 323 -17.61 17.23 -21.26
N GLY A 324 -17.50 16.78 -22.50
CA GLY A 324 -18.64 16.64 -23.39
C GLY A 324 -18.55 15.37 -24.22
N ILE A 325 -19.69 14.76 -24.46
CA ILE A 325 -19.82 13.61 -25.37
C ILE A 325 -19.99 14.15 -26.79
N SER A 326 -18.95 13.99 -27.59
CA SER A 326 -18.89 14.56 -28.94
C SER A 326 -19.46 13.63 -30.00
N ASN A 327 -19.13 12.33 -29.97
CA ASN A 327 -19.52 11.36 -30.99
C ASN A 327 -19.90 9.99 -30.41
N GLY A 328 -21.03 9.44 -30.86
CA GLY A 328 -21.52 8.10 -30.50
C GLY A 328 -22.68 8.08 -29.50
N ASP A 329 -23.18 6.88 -29.18
CA ASP A 329 -24.22 6.67 -28.15
C ASP A 329 -23.70 7.13 -26.76
N PRO A 330 -24.32 8.14 -26.12
CA PRO A 330 -23.91 8.64 -24.82
C PRO A 330 -23.81 7.56 -23.73
N LYS A 331 -24.70 6.55 -23.74
CA LYS A 331 -24.64 5.46 -22.76
C LYS A 331 -23.41 4.60 -22.95
N ALA A 332 -23.11 4.24 -24.19
CA ALA A 332 -21.92 3.49 -24.54
C ALA A 332 -20.62 4.26 -24.22
N VAL A 333 -20.61 5.59 -24.32
CA VAL A 333 -19.46 6.43 -23.92
C VAL A 333 -19.22 6.36 -22.41
N VAL A 334 -20.29 6.45 -21.60
CA VAL A 334 -20.19 6.28 -20.14
C VAL A 334 -19.71 4.88 -19.79
N ASP A 335 -20.26 3.84 -20.41
CA ASP A 335 -19.87 2.45 -20.18
C ASP A 335 -18.37 2.22 -20.49
N ARG A 336 -17.86 2.80 -21.58
CA ARG A 336 -16.42 2.76 -21.91
C ARG A 336 -15.56 3.51 -20.90
N LEU A 337 -16.02 4.66 -20.39
CA LEU A 337 -15.30 5.41 -19.36
C LEU A 337 -15.17 4.61 -18.07
N VAL A 338 -16.27 3.98 -17.63
CA VAL A 338 -16.25 3.14 -16.42
C VAL A 338 -15.32 1.95 -16.62
N ALA A 339 -15.39 1.27 -17.77
CA ALA A 339 -14.49 0.16 -18.09
C ALA A 339 -13.02 0.59 -18.12
N GLN A 340 -12.72 1.81 -18.58
CA GLN A 340 -11.35 2.33 -18.61
C GLN A 340 -10.76 2.46 -17.19
N TYR A 341 -11.55 2.92 -16.22
CA TYR A 341 -11.12 2.98 -14.82
C TYR A 341 -11.07 1.58 -14.16
N GLU A 342 -12.05 0.73 -14.44
CA GLU A 342 -12.10 -0.65 -13.93
C GLU A 342 -10.84 -1.45 -14.31
N ARG A 343 -10.28 -1.24 -15.51
CA ARG A 343 -9.02 -1.87 -15.94
C ARG A 343 -7.83 -1.59 -14.99
N LEU A 344 -7.83 -0.45 -14.28
CA LEU A 344 -6.72 -0.06 -13.41
C LEU A 344 -6.82 -0.67 -12.00
N PHE A 345 -7.99 -0.57 -11.37
CA PHE A 345 -8.20 -0.94 -9.96
C PHE A 345 -9.32 -1.97 -9.73
N GLY A 346 -9.88 -2.53 -10.79
CA GLY A 346 -10.96 -3.50 -10.74
C GLY A 346 -12.31 -2.87 -10.39
N LYS A 347 -13.22 -3.70 -9.85
CA LYS A 347 -14.59 -3.29 -9.51
C LYS A 347 -14.65 -2.18 -8.45
N ALA A 348 -13.58 -1.96 -7.68
CA ALA A 348 -13.48 -0.80 -6.80
C ALA A 348 -13.69 0.52 -7.55
N SER A 349 -13.06 0.68 -8.72
CA SER A 349 -13.26 1.87 -9.57
C SER A 349 -14.68 1.93 -10.13
N GLN A 350 -15.28 0.80 -10.48
CA GLN A 350 -16.67 0.76 -10.94
C GLN A 350 -17.64 1.26 -9.87
N GLU A 351 -17.47 0.84 -8.61
CA GLU A 351 -18.32 1.28 -7.51
C GLU A 351 -18.16 2.78 -7.21
N VAL A 352 -16.94 3.33 -7.33
CA VAL A 352 -16.71 4.78 -7.26
C VAL A 352 -17.49 5.51 -8.37
N CYS A 353 -17.48 4.99 -9.60
CA CYS A 353 -18.28 5.55 -10.69
C CYS A 353 -19.79 5.51 -10.40
N LYS A 354 -20.29 4.41 -9.85
CA LYS A 354 -21.71 4.25 -9.47
C LYS A 354 -22.13 5.26 -8.41
N GLU A 355 -21.37 5.39 -7.32
CA GLU A 355 -21.66 6.38 -6.27
C GLU A 355 -21.65 7.81 -6.81
N ALA A 356 -20.66 8.14 -7.65
CA ALA A 356 -20.56 9.45 -8.27
C ALA A 356 -21.78 9.77 -9.15
N ALA A 357 -22.28 8.77 -9.89
CA ALA A 357 -23.37 8.93 -10.83
C ALA A 357 -24.76 8.87 -10.19
N ALA A 358 -24.92 8.21 -9.04
CA ALA A 358 -26.21 7.89 -8.42
C ALA A 358 -27.18 9.08 -8.31
N PRO A 359 -26.77 10.30 -7.87
CA PRO A 359 -27.69 11.43 -7.76
C PRO A 359 -28.21 11.93 -9.12
N LEU A 360 -27.42 11.76 -10.19
CA LEU A 360 -27.72 12.28 -11.51
C LEU A 360 -28.59 11.30 -12.32
N ILE A 361 -28.29 10.00 -12.21
CA ILE A 361 -29.06 8.96 -12.92
C ILE A 361 -30.44 8.73 -12.32
N ALA A 362 -30.70 9.17 -11.08
CA ALA A 362 -32.02 9.09 -10.45
C ALA A 362 -33.11 9.88 -11.22
N SER A 363 -32.71 10.83 -12.07
CA SER A 363 -33.61 11.59 -12.94
C SER A 363 -33.83 10.95 -14.32
N LEU A 364 -33.14 9.86 -14.64
CA LEU A 364 -33.24 9.15 -15.92
C LEU A 364 -34.27 8.02 -15.86
N SER A 365 -34.86 7.70 -17.01
CA SER A 365 -35.63 6.46 -17.14
C SER A 365 -34.70 5.25 -17.02
N PRO A 366 -35.16 4.08 -16.52
CA PRO A 366 -34.32 2.89 -16.41
C PRO A 366 -33.66 2.44 -17.73
N ALA A 367 -34.32 2.70 -18.87
CA ALA A 367 -33.79 2.40 -20.21
C ALA A 367 -32.62 3.32 -20.61
N ASP A 368 -32.54 4.52 -20.03
CA ASP A 368 -31.55 5.54 -20.31
C ASP A 368 -30.33 5.47 -19.37
N VAL A 369 -30.38 4.64 -18.33
CA VAL A 369 -29.25 4.41 -17.43
C VAL A 369 -28.20 3.52 -18.13
N PRO A 370 -26.92 3.98 -18.23
CA PRO A 370 -25.81 3.19 -18.77
C PRO A 370 -25.65 1.86 -18.04
N SER A 371 -25.31 0.81 -18.78
CA SER A 371 -25.30 -0.56 -18.25
C SER A 371 -24.31 -0.76 -17.11
N SER A 372 -23.14 -0.09 -17.18
CA SER A 372 -22.09 -0.18 -16.17
C SER A 372 -22.46 0.47 -14.83
N LEU A 373 -23.49 1.32 -14.83
CA LEU A 373 -23.95 2.10 -13.67
C LEU A 373 -25.20 1.54 -13.01
N ARG A 374 -25.80 0.49 -13.58
CA ARG A 374 -26.98 -0.15 -12.97
C ARG A 374 -26.58 -0.86 -11.68
N THR A 375 -27.42 -0.72 -10.66
CA THR A 375 -27.37 -1.58 -9.48
C THR A 375 -27.77 -3.00 -9.89
N ALA A 376 -26.98 -3.98 -9.46
CA ALA A 376 -27.25 -5.40 -9.67
C ALA A 376 -28.39 -5.87 -8.76
#